data_AF-A0A8J2BP84-F1
#
_entry.id   AF-A0A8J2BP84-F1
#
_cell.length_a   1.000
_cell.length_b   1.000
_cell.length_c   1.000
_cell.angle_alpha   90.00
_cell.angle_beta   90.00
_cell.angle_gamma   90.00
#
_symmetry.space_group_name_H-M   'P 1'
#
loop_
_entity.id
_entity.type
_entity.pdbx_description
1 polymer ?
#
loop_
_entity_poly.entity_id
_entity_poly.type
_entity_poly.pdbx_seq_one_letter_code
_entity_poly.pdbx_strand_id
1 'polypeptide(L)'
;MCVRAFAYYSSFLSQTQSKTREDFIELFARALILDVILFLVQIPSVVIGVEFLDPSWVLVRVILLAFLLADAIAIAALRCKVLAYYNSPNPAAGLVCVVRFVVGWSATTVMLYAATKIGEVVSLHLGMFDFLLISAVVALKILRVMAIASFESWLNVAERPLVVRGVRAQV
;
A
#
# COMPACT_ATOMS: atom_id res chain seq x y z
N MET A 1 15.63 -6.91 7.35
CA MET A 1 14.15 -6.99 7.23
C MET A 1 13.64 -6.48 5.89
N CYS A 2 14.11 -5.33 5.38
CA CYS A 2 13.63 -4.75 4.11
C CYS A 2 13.75 -5.69 2.90
N VAL A 3 14.89 -6.37 2.68
CA VAL A 3 15.09 -7.27 1.52
C VAL A 3 14.00 -8.33 1.39
N ARG A 4 13.56 -8.93 2.51
CA ARG A 4 12.47 -9.92 2.51
C ARG A 4 11.12 -9.28 2.15
N ALA A 5 10.86 -8.06 2.62
CA ALA A 5 9.66 -7.33 2.27
C ALA A 5 9.64 -6.94 0.78
N PHE A 6 10.77 -6.48 0.23
CA PHE A 6 10.94 -6.20 -1.20
C PHE A 6 10.69 -7.45 -2.06
N ALA A 7 11.32 -8.58 -1.72
CA ALA A 7 11.11 -9.84 -2.40
C ALA A 7 9.65 -10.31 -2.33
N TYR A 8 9.02 -10.14 -1.17
CA TYR A 8 7.61 -10.49 -0.98
C TYR A 8 6.70 -9.68 -1.90
N TYR A 9 6.74 -8.34 -1.85
CA TYR A 9 5.88 -7.49 -2.68
C TYR A 9 6.15 -7.64 -4.18
N SER A 10 7.42 -7.75 -4.58
CA SER A 10 7.78 -7.98 -5.98
C SER A 10 7.24 -9.31 -6.52
N SER A 11 7.12 -10.35 -5.69
CA SER A 11 6.53 -11.62 -6.11
C SER A 11 5.06 -11.50 -6.52
N PHE A 12 4.31 -10.53 -5.97
CA PHE A 12 2.91 -10.29 -6.40
C PHE A 12 2.84 -9.60 -7.76
N LEU A 13 3.88 -8.88 -8.16
CA LEU A 13 3.97 -8.24 -9.47
C LEU A 13 4.42 -9.22 -10.56
N SER A 14 5.40 -10.07 -10.25
CA SER A 14 5.95 -11.01 -11.23
C SER A 14 5.15 -12.31 -11.36
N GLN A 15 4.41 -12.71 -10.32
CA GLN A 15 3.72 -14.00 -10.25
C GLN A 15 2.24 -13.86 -9.86
N THR A 16 1.58 -12.76 -10.25
CA THR A 16 0.20 -12.45 -9.85
C THR A 16 -0.76 -13.62 -10.07
N GLN A 17 -0.68 -14.28 -11.22
CA GLN A 17 -1.64 -15.34 -11.60
C GLN A 17 -1.49 -16.63 -10.80
N SER A 18 -0.31 -16.89 -10.22
CA SER A 18 -0.09 -18.09 -9.39
C SER A 18 -0.41 -17.87 -7.92
N LYS A 19 -0.82 -16.65 -7.53
CA LYS A 19 -1.17 -16.32 -6.14
C LYS A 19 -2.55 -16.86 -5.79
N THR A 20 -2.71 -17.24 -4.53
CA THR A 20 -3.98 -17.68 -3.96
C THR A 20 -4.70 -16.53 -3.28
N ARG A 21 -5.96 -16.77 -2.88
CA ARG A 21 -6.73 -15.86 -2.03
C ARG A 21 -5.97 -15.57 -0.73
N GLU A 22 -5.44 -16.61 -0.10
CA GLU A 22 -4.74 -16.55 1.18
C GLU A 22 -3.50 -15.67 1.07
N ASP A 23 -2.77 -15.75 -0.06
CA ASP A 23 -1.63 -14.89 -0.34
C ASP A 23 -2.03 -13.40 -0.34
N PHE A 24 -3.17 -13.04 -0.94
CA PHE A 24 -3.65 -11.65 -0.95
C PHE A 24 -4.14 -11.18 0.43
N ILE A 25 -4.78 -12.05 1.21
CA ILE A 25 -5.17 -11.71 2.59
C ILE A 25 -3.93 -11.44 3.45
N GLU A 26 -2.88 -12.24 3.28
CA GLU A 26 -1.60 -12.03 3.94
C GLU A 26 -0.92 -10.75 3.46
N LEU A 27 -0.97 -10.46 2.15
CA LEU A 27 -0.48 -9.22 1.57
C LEU A 27 -1.10 -8.00 2.26
N PHE A 28 -2.43 -7.97 2.41
CA PHE A 28 -3.11 -6.86 3.08
C PHE A 28 -2.75 -6.75 4.56
N ALA A 29 -2.57 -7.88 5.25
CA ALA A 29 -2.13 -7.88 6.65
C ALA A 29 -0.71 -7.29 6.79
N ARG A 30 0.23 -7.69 5.93
CA ARG A 30 1.60 -7.17 5.92
C ARG A 30 1.66 -5.70 5.48
N ALA A 31 0.82 -5.30 4.54
CA ALA A 31 0.66 -3.91 4.14
C ALA A 31 0.19 -3.04 5.31
N LEU A 32 -0.83 -3.50 6.05
CA LEU A 32 -1.32 -2.81 7.24
C LEU A 32 -0.23 -2.62 8.29
N ILE A 33 0.55 -3.68 8.59
CA ILE A 33 1.66 -3.61 9.55
C ILE A 33 2.69 -2.56 9.10
N LEU A 34 3.05 -2.55 7.80
CA LEU A 34 3.97 -1.55 7.27
C LEU A 34 3.44 -0.13 7.47
N ASP A 35 2.15 0.12 7.19
CA ASP A 35 1.56 1.46 7.32
C ASP A 35 1.44 1.92 8.77
N VAL A 36 1.13 1.02 9.70
CA VAL A 36 1.16 1.30 11.13
C VAL A 36 2.58 1.65 11.58
N ILE A 37 3.60 0.92 11.14
CA ILE A 37 5.00 1.23 11.47
C ILE A 37 5.37 2.62 10.93
N LEU A 38 5.02 2.94 9.69
CA LEU A 38 5.31 4.25 9.09
C LEU A 38 4.60 5.39 9.84
N PHE A 39 3.35 5.19 10.24
CA PHE A 39 2.62 6.13 11.07
C PHE A 39 3.33 6.36 12.42
N LEU A 40 3.66 5.29 13.14
CA LEU A 40 4.31 5.38 14.46
C LEU A 40 5.68 6.04 14.38
N VAL A 41 6.49 5.71 13.36
CA VAL A 41 7.81 6.31 13.14
C VAL A 41 7.72 7.79 12.78
N GLN A 42 6.61 8.25 12.23
CA GLN A 42 6.40 9.66 11.89
C GLN A 42 5.96 10.50 13.12
N ILE A 43 5.45 9.90 14.20
CA ILE A 43 5.03 10.62 15.41
C ILE A 43 6.18 11.41 16.05
N PRO A 44 7.37 10.82 16.34
CA PRO A 44 8.50 11.58 16.89
C PRO A 44 8.90 12.78 16.02
N SER A 45 8.79 12.65 14.69
CA SER A 45 9.06 13.75 13.77
C SER A 45 8.10 14.92 13.96
N VAL A 46 6.82 14.67 14.26
CA VAL A 46 5.87 15.75 14.61
C VAL A 46 6.22 16.36 15.96
N VAL A 47 6.47 15.54 16.97
CA VAL A 47 6.77 16.01 18.35
C VAL A 47 8.01 16.89 18.39
N ILE A 48 9.11 16.44 17.80
CA ILE A 48 10.35 17.23 17.68
C ILE A 48 10.09 18.45 16.80
N GLY A 49 9.27 18.33 15.76
CA GLY A 49 8.93 19.46 14.89
C GLY A 49 8.29 20.63 15.64
N VAL A 50 7.44 20.37 16.64
CA VAL A 50 6.79 21.42 17.44
C VAL A 50 7.79 22.29 18.18
N GLU A 51 8.92 21.73 18.61
CA GLU A 51 9.93 22.45 19.39
C GLU A 51 10.96 23.17 18.51
N PHE A 52 11.25 22.64 17.32
CA PHE A 52 12.42 23.05 16.52
C PHE A 52 12.12 23.54 15.10
N LEU A 53 10.87 23.47 14.63
CA LEU A 53 10.50 23.86 13.26
C LEU A 53 9.43 24.94 13.22
N ASP A 54 9.36 25.65 12.09
CA ASP A 54 8.30 26.62 11.84
C ASP A 54 6.91 25.97 11.91
N PRO A 55 5.89 26.66 12.42
CA PRO A 55 4.52 26.14 12.54
C PRO A 55 3.94 25.60 11.23
N SER A 56 4.33 26.17 10.09
CA SER A 56 3.92 25.72 8.76
C SER A 56 4.44 24.32 8.44
N TRP A 57 5.69 24.02 8.79
CA TRP A 57 6.28 22.68 8.60
C TRP A 57 5.69 21.66 9.57
N VAL A 58 5.37 22.07 10.80
CA VAL A 58 4.63 21.24 11.75
C VAL A 58 3.26 20.86 11.18
N LEU A 59 2.54 21.83 10.61
CA LEU A 59 1.23 21.58 9.99
C LEU A 59 1.33 20.58 8.84
N VAL A 60 2.32 20.70 7.96
CA VAL A 60 2.57 19.73 6.87
C VAL A 60 2.81 18.33 7.43
N ARG A 61 3.58 18.19 8.50
CA ARG A 61 3.84 16.90 9.15
C ARG A 61 2.59 16.31 9.82
N VAL A 62 1.73 17.13 10.43
CA VAL A 62 0.46 16.69 10.99
C VAL A 62 -0.49 16.20 9.89
N ILE A 63 -0.56 16.92 8.76
CA ILE A 63 -1.34 16.50 7.58
C ILE A 63 -0.81 15.15 7.07
N LEU A 64 0.50 15.00 6.90
CA LEU A 64 1.11 13.74 6.50
C LEU A 64 0.77 12.61 7.48
N LEU A 65 0.83 12.86 8.79
CA LEU A 65 0.50 11.88 9.82
C LEU A 65 -0.97 11.43 9.70
N ALA A 66 -1.90 12.36 9.46
CA ALA A 66 -3.31 12.04 9.23
C ALA A 66 -3.51 11.19 7.96
N PHE A 67 -2.79 11.50 6.87
CA PHE A 67 -2.82 10.69 5.64
C PHE A 67 -2.28 9.28 5.86
N LEU A 68 -1.19 9.11 6.60
CA LEU A 68 -0.62 7.81 6.95
C LEU A 68 -1.60 6.97 7.79
N LEU A 69 -2.29 7.59 8.75
CA LEU A 69 -3.32 6.92 9.54
C LEU A 69 -4.52 6.49 8.68
N ALA A 70 -5.01 7.41 7.84
CA ALA A 70 -6.11 7.12 6.92
C ALA A 70 -5.74 5.99 5.93
N ASP A 71 -4.49 5.93 5.48
CA ASP A 71 -3.97 4.87 4.63
C ASP A 71 -4.02 3.50 5.35
N ALA A 72 -3.55 3.42 6.60
CA ALA A 72 -3.64 2.21 7.41
C ALA A 72 -5.11 1.76 7.61
N ILE A 73 -6.01 2.71 7.91
CA ILE A 73 -7.45 2.42 8.06
C ILE A 73 -8.05 1.92 6.74
N ALA A 74 -7.69 2.53 5.60
CA ALA A 74 -8.17 2.13 4.29
C ALA A 74 -7.75 0.69 3.93
N ILE A 75 -6.51 0.31 4.27
CA ILE A 75 -6.00 -1.06 4.07
C ILE A 75 -6.70 -2.06 4.99
N ALA A 76 -6.92 -1.70 6.26
CA ALA A 76 -7.69 -2.53 7.18
C ALA A 76 -9.13 -2.75 6.69
N ALA A 77 -9.79 -1.69 6.21
CA ALA A 77 -11.12 -1.74 5.64
C ALA A 77 -11.17 -2.60 4.35
N LEU A 78 -10.18 -2.46 3.47
CA LEU A 78 -10.04 -3.31 2.28
C LEU A 78 -9.93 -4.78 2.66
N ARG A 79 -9.05 -5.11 3.61
CA ARG A 79 -8.89 -6.49 4.10
C ARG A 79 -10.21 -7.07 4.62
N CYS A 80 -10.93 -6.31 5.44
CA CYS A 80 -12.23 -6.73 5.95
C CYS A 80 -13.25 -6.94 4.82
N LYS A 81 -13.28 -6.04 3.83
CA LYS A 81 -14.17 -6.19 2.65
C LYS A 81 -13.82 -7.41 1.81
N VAL A 82 -12.53 -7.68 1.58
CA VAL A 82 -12.08 -8.88 0.86
C VAL A 82 -12.49 -10.14 1.61
N LEU A 83 -12.30 -10.19 2.93
CA LEU A 83 -12.75 -11.33 3.74
C LEU A 83 -14.27 -11.54 3.67
N ALA A 84 -15.05 -10.45 3.75
CA ALA A 84 -16.50 -10.51 3.64
C ALA A 84 -16.96 -10.96 2.25
N TYR A 85 -16.31 -10.47 1.18
CA TYR A 85 -16.60 -10.84 -0.20
C TYR A 85 -16.56 -12.34 -0.44
N TYR A 86 -15.57 -13.03 0.14
CA TYR A 86 -15.47 -14.48 -0.05
C TYR A 86 -16.45 -15.29 0.80
N ASN A 87 -16.93 -14.73 1.92
CA ASN A 87 -17.95 -15.39 2.75
C ASN A 87 -19.36 -15.18 2.20
N SER A 88 -19.57 -14.10 1.45
CA SER A 88 -20.82 -13.79 0.74
C SER A 88 -20.49 -13.06 -0.56
N PRO A 89 -20.40 -13.78 -1.70
CA PRO A 89 -19.99 -13.20 -2.96
C PRO A 89 -21.03 -12.20 -3.47
N ASN A 90 -20.73 -10.93 -3.25
CA ASN A 90 -21.36 -9.77 -3.90
C ASN A 90 -20.79 -9.60 -5.33
N PRO A 91 -21.29 -8.66 -6.15
CA PRO A 91 -20.65 -8.37 -7.43
C PRO A 91 -19.23 -7.80 -7.24
N ALA A 92 -18.25 -8.42 -7.88
CA ALA A 92 -16.82 -8.07 -7.80
C ALA A 92 -16.49 -6.64 -8.21
N ALA A 93 -17.31 -6.03 -9.06
CA ALA A 93 -17.18 -4.64 -9.48
C ALA A 93 -17.11 -3.67 -8.28
N GLY A 94 -17.86 -3.95 -7.20
CA GLY A 94 -17.81 -3.16 -5.98
C GLY A 94 -16.48 -3.29 -5.24
N LEU A 95 -15.87 -4.48 -5.27
CA LEU A 95 -14.57 -4.72 -4.65
C LEU A 95 -13.44 -4.05 -5.43
N VAL A 96 -13.46 -4.16 -6.76
CA VAL A 96 -12.49 -3.49 -7.65
C VAL A 96 -12.50 -1.98 -7.46
N CYS A 97 -13.69 -1.37 -7.34
CA CYS A 97 -13.82 0.07 -7.09
C CYS A 97 -13.13 0.48 -5.77
N VAL A 98 -13.32 -0.29 -4.70
CA VAL A 98 -12.66 -0.04 -3.41
C VAL A 98 -11.15 -0.20 -3.53
N VAL A 99 -10.67 -1.24 -4.21
CA VAL A 99 -9.23 -1.46 -4.43
C VAL A 99 -8.61 -0.25 -5.15
N ARG A 100 -9.23 0.24 -6.22
CA ARG A 100 -8.74 1.42 -6.96
C ARG A 100 -8.70 2.67 -6.11
N PHE A 101 -9.73 2.90 -5.29
CA PHE A 101 -9.75 4.02 -4.35
C PHE A 101 -8.57 3.94 -3.36
N VAL A 102 -8.37 2.76 -2.76
CA VAL A 102 -7.27 2.53 -1.80
C VAL A 102 -5.91 2.72 -2.47
N VAL A 103 -5.71 2.17 -3.66
CA VAL A 103 -4.47 2.35 -4.43
C VAL A 103 -4.20 3.83 -4.74
N GLY A 104 -5.22 4.57 -5.19
CA GLY A 104 -5.10 6.01 -5.46
C GLY A 104 -4.79 6.83 -4.20
N TRP A 105 -5.45 6.52 -3.09
CA TRP A 105 -5.18 7.14 -1.80
C TRP A 105 -3.76 6.85 -1.30
N SER A 106 -3.33 5.60 -1.35
CA SER A 106 -1.98 5.20 -0.94
C SER A 106 -0.91 5.84 -1.84
N ALA A 107 -1.15 5.95 -3.15
CA ALA A 107 -0.23 6.62 -4.07
C ALA A 107 -0.08 8.12 -3.73
N THR A 108 -1.19 8.80 -3.41
CA THR A 108 -1.17 10.19 -2.95
C THR A 108 -0.37 10.33 -1.65
N THR A 109 -0.56 9.40 -0.71
CA THR A 109 0.18 9.36 0.55
C THR A 109 1.69 9.14 0.33
N VAL A 110 2.07 8.29 -0.63
CA VAL A 110 3.47 8.10 -1.04
C VAL A 110 4.09 9.40 -1.56
N MET A 111 3.37 10.12 -2.44
CA MET A 111 3.85 11.39 -2.99
C MET A 111 4.03 12.45 -1.89
N LEU A 112 3.07 12.59 -0.99
CA LEU A 112 3.15 13.53 0.13
C LEU A 112 4.31 13.19 1.07
N TYR A 113 4.50 11.90 1.38
CA TYR A 113 5.62 11.45 2.20
C TYR A 113 6.97 11.77 1.53
N ALA A 114 7.13 11.41 0.25
CA ALA A 114 8.35 11.68 -0.50
C ALA A 114 8.66 13.18 -0.58
N ALA A 115 7.67 14.03 -0.88
CA ALA A 115 7.84 15.48 -0.94
C ALA A 115 8.29 16.06 0.41
N THR A 116 7.66 15.62 1.51
CA THR A 116 8.00 16.05 2.87
C THR A 116 9.43 15.64 3.23
N LYS A 117 9.83 14.40 2.90
CA LYS A 117 11.18 13.89 3.21
C LYS A 117 12.27 14.52 2.34
N ILE A 118 12.00 14.81 1.08
CA ILE A 118 12.93 15.58 0.22
C ILE A 118 13.12 16.98 0.80
N GLY A 119 12.03 17.65 1.20
CA GLY A 119 12.10 18.96 1.88
C GLY A 119 12.93 18.92 3.16
N GLU A 120 12.80 17.85 3.95
CA GLU A 120 13.61 17.65 5.17
C GLU A 120 15.09 17.45 4.86
N VAL A 121 15.43 16.61 3.88
CA VAL A 121 16.84 16.37 3.50
C VAL A 121 17.50 17.66 3.02
N VAL A 122 16.81 18.44 2.19
CA VAL A 122 17.31 19.72 1.67
C VAL A 122 17.47 20.75 2.80
N SER A 123 16.48 20.85 3.70
CA SER A 123 16.49 21.85 4.78
C SER A 123 17.50 21.53 5.87
N LEU A 124 17.62 20.24 6.24
CA LEU A 124 18.43 19.79 7.39
C LEU A 124 19.82 19.28 7.00
N HIS A 125 20.19 19.34 5.71
CA HIS A 125 21.48 18.85 5.20
C HIS A 125 21.78 17.42 5.66
N LEU A 126 20.78 16.54 5.61
CA LEU A 126 20.88 15.16 6.10
C LEU A 126 21.94 14.37 5.32
N GLY A 127 22.55 13.39 5.99
CA GLY A 127 23.61 12.58 5.39
C GLY A 127 23.09 11.62 4.31
N MET A 128 24.00 11.11 3.49
CA MET A 128 23.69 10.14 2.41
C MET A 128 22.95 8.89 2.95
N PHE A 129 23.22 8.49 4.19
CA PHE A 129 22.54 7.38 4.85
C PHE A 129 21.03 7.62 5.02
N ASP A 130 20.63 8.81 5.47
CA ASP A 130 19.22 9.16 5.67
C ASP A 130 18.47 9.19 4.33
N PHE A 131 19.12 9.73 3.30
CA PHE A 131 18.58 9.74 1.95
C PHE A 131 18.34 8.32 1.41
N LEU A 132 19.29 7.40 1.60
CA LEU A 132 19.15 6.00 1.20
C LEU A 132 18.02 5.31 1.97
N LEU A 133 17.91 5.56 3.27
CA LEU A 133 16.84 5.00 4.11
C LEU A 133 15.46 5.49 3.65
N ILE A 134 15.31 6.80 3.44
CA ILE A 134 14.07 7.42 2.94
C ILE A 134 13.70 6.82 1.58
N SER A 135 14.67 6.73 0.66
CA SER A 135 14.45 6.18 -0.69
C SER A 135 14.01 4.72 -0.63
N ALA A 136 14.61 3.92 0.25
CA ALA A 136 14.23 2.53 0.46
C ALA A 136 12.80 2.40 1.02
N VAL A 137 12.39 3.28 1.94
CA VAL A 137 11.03 3.31 2.50
C VAL A 137 10.00 3.69 1.44
N VAL A 138 10.29 4.73 0.64
CA VAL A 138 9.42 5.17 -0.47
C VAL A 138 9.28 4.04 -1.49
N ALA A 139 10.38 3.42 -1.92
CA ALA A 139 10.36 2.30 -2.86
C ALA A 139 9.55 1.11 -2.31
N LEU A 140 9.69 0.80 -1.02
CA LEU A 140 8.92 -0.26 -0.39
C LEU A 140 7.41 0.05 -0.39
N LYS A 141 7.03 1.30 -0.11
CA LYS A 141 5.63 1.72 -0.12
C LYS A 141 5.06 1.71 -1.55
N ILE A 142 5.83 2.12 -2.56
CA ILE A 142 5.44 2.00 -3.98
C ILE A 142 5.19 0.53 -4.34
N LEU A 143 6.12 -0.37 -4.01
CA LEU A 143 5.95 -1.80 -4.28
C LEU A 143 4.71 -2.37 -3.59
N ARG A 144 4.44 -1.96 -2.35
CA ARG A 144 3.22 -2.33 -1.64
C ARG A 144 1.97 -1.87 -2.38
N VAL A 145 1.92 -0.64 -2.86
CA VAL A 145 0.77 -0.09 -3.61
C VAL A 145 0.56 -0.86 -4.91
N MET A 146 1.64 -1.11 -5.64
CA MET A 146 1.60 -1.88 -6.90
C MET A 146 1.14 -3.32 -6.66
N ALA A 147 1.60 -3.97 -5.58
CA ALA A 147 1.17 -5.32 -5.21
C ALA A 147 -0.31 -5.38 -4.83
N ILE A 148 -0.87 -4.33 -4.23
CA ILE A 148 -2.31 -4.24 -3.99
C ILE A 148 -3.06 -4.05 -5.31
N ALA A 149 -2.53 -3.22 -6.22
CA ALA A 149 -3.13 -3.02 -7.52
C ALA A 149 -3.17 -4.32 -8.35
N SER A 150 -2.20 -5.22 -8.19
CA SER A 150 -2.22 -6.51 -8.88
C SER A 150 -3.37 -7.43 -8.46
N PHE A 151 -4.01 -7.17 -7.31
CA PHE A 151 -5.21 -7.88 -6.87
C PHE A 151 -6.38 -7.70 -7.85
N GLU A 152 -6.53 -6.51 -8.45
CA GLU A 152 -7.55 -6.27 -9.48
C GLU A 152 -7.33 -7.19 -10.69
N SER A 153 -6.09 -7.29 -11.16
CA SER A 153 -5.75 -8.18 -12.28
C SER A 153 -6.03 -9.64 -11.93
N TRP A 154 -5.76 -10.04 -10.69
CA TRP A 154 -6.04 -11.40 -10.23
C TRP A 154 -7.54 -11.70 -10.17
N LEU A 155 -8.34 -10.79 -9.59
CA LEU A 155 -9.81 -10.92 -9.54
C LEU A 155 -10.41 -11.08 -10.94
N ASN A 156 -9.99 -10.23 -11.88
CA ASN A 156 -10.46 -10.27 -13.27
C ASN A 156 -10.11 -11.57 -14.01
N VAL A 157 -9.08 -12.32 -13.57
CA VAL A 157 -8.72 -13.62 -14.13
C VAL A 157 -9.45 -14.75 -13.40
N ALA A 158 -9.50 -14.70 -12.07
CA ALA A 158 -10.17 -15.68 -11.23
C ALA A 158 -11.69 -15.74 -11.51
N GLU A 159 -12.30 -14.63 -11.91
CA GLU A 159 -13.73 -14.54 -12.20
C GLU A 159 -14.10 -14.65 -13.67
N ARG A 160 -13.12 -14.79 -14.58
CA ARG A 160 -13.46 -15.16 -15.97
C ARG A 160 -14.07 -16.55 -15.91
N PRO A 161 -15.38 -16.69 -16.21
CA PRO A 161 -16.03 -17.97 -16.07
C PRO A 161 -15.41 -18.94 -17.08
N LEU A 162 -15.37 -20.22 -16.72
CA LEU A 162 -14.95 -21.37 -17.55
C LEU A 162 -15.77 -21.54 -18.84
N VAL A 163 -16.46 -20.50 -19.34
CA VAL A 163 -17.30 -20.50 -20.55
C VAL A 163 -16.50 -20.84 -21.81
N VAL A 164 -15.16 -20.74 -21.79
CA VAL A 164 -14.30 -21.12 -22.94
C VAL A 164 -13.76 -22.56 -22.86
N ARG A 165 -13.92 -23.27 -21.72
CA ARG A 165 -13.55 -24.70 -21.62
C ARG A 165 -14.74 -25.65 -21.84
N GLY A 166 -15.79 -25.17 -22.48
CA GLY A 166 -16.99 -25.93 -22.84
C GLY A 166 -17.24 -26.05 -24.34
N VAL A 167 -16.22 -25.91 -25.20
CA VAL A 167 -16.41 -26.06 -26.66
C VAL A 167 -15.39 -27.04 -27.25
N ARG A 168 -15.94 -28.21 -27.61
CA ARG A 168 -15.39 -29.37 -28.36
C ARG A 168 -14.84 -30.54 -27.55
N ALA A 169 -15.77 -31.34 -27.03
CA ALA A 169 -15.70 -32.80 -27.11
C ALA A 169 -17.07 -33.35 -27.51
N GLN A 170 -17.52 -32.99 -28.71
CA GLN A 170 -18.59 -33.67 -29.46
C GLN A 170 -18.22 -33.52 -30.93
N VAL A 171 -17.55 -34.52 -31.52
CA VAL A 171 -18.06 -35.52 -32.48
C VAL A 171 -16.96 -36.57 -32.63
#